data_AF-A0A0A1DRD8-F1
#
_entry.id   AF-A0A0A1DRD8-F1
#
_cell.length_a   1.000
_cell.length_b   1.000
_cell.length_c   1.000
_cell.angle_alpha   90.00
_cell.angle_beta   90.00
_cell.angle_gamma   90.00
#
_symmetry.space_group_name_H-M   'P 1'
#
loop_
_entity.id
_entity.type
_entity.pdbx_description
1 polymer ?
#
loop_
_entity_poly.entity_id
_entity_poly.type
_entity_poly.pdbx_seq_one_letter_code
_entity_poly.pdbx_strand_id
1 'polypeptide(L)'
;MSDDLSEERARTLLARAAATIEVADRVPPREHRRGTGLLLVAAAAAVALIVGVVVLAGRTGGDRPGPAGPDGRPVEQEHRYDDSRMPALLGADREAAAAALEGLGRGLRVTVSERPRACWPDGLVTRTTPGAGQPVAAGAEVRLQVSVPRSSVDCVGEPDSARALGLLRFARGWADVPRLAPRVELSVTGGPAVEADGADLRDPEARAWTLCAGDGTCHAAPALLRELGTRTPVDLGPGARPPAVRAGSGATACGTAGRGSFVTVDRALGTAPCPLEAVWWRLDDEGRIAAVEMSVLDLPPERQVAPDPVRATTADRFVAWARGSGEAPAFAVRVRNMLGGQDHFGALRWNDHPDDRGSWAGCSGLGFPDCGIDPVATILRFTGDVAVTSGRAGCPARSALPSRYAAASADLVGLSPRGARCEGWRVELWIDARGEIYGVNLS
;
A
#
# COMPACT_ATOMS: atom_id res chain seq x y z
N MET A 1 12.03 -34.34 30.71
CA MET A 1 13.28 -33.81 31.30
C MET A 1 13.67 -32.61 30.46
N SER A 2 13.28 -31.41 30.90
CA SER A 2 13.77 -30.14 30.33
C SER A 2 15.15 -29.92 30.92
N ASP A 3 16.18 -29.93 30.08
CA ASP A 3 17.55 -29.62 30.49
C ASP A 3 17.65 -28.09 30.49
N ASP A 4 17.22 -27.48 31.60
CA ASP A 4 17.21 -26.03 31.74
C ASP A 4 18.65 -25.52 31.67
N LEU A 5 18.91 -24.74 30.61
CA LEU A 5 20.20 -24.15 30.31
C LEU A 5 20.56 -23.19 31.45
N SER A 6 21.42 -23.64 32.36
CA SER A 6 21.83 -22.83 33.50
C SER A 6 22.48 -21.52 33.03
N GLU A 7 22.25 -20.44 33.78
CA GLU A 7 22.80 -19.12 33.48
C GLU A 7 24.33 -19.16 33.27
N GLU A 8 25.02 -20.02 34.02
CA GLU A 8 26.46 -20.23 33.93
C GLU A 8 26.89 -20.90 32.61
N ARG A 9 26.08 -21.84 32.10
CA ARG A 9 26.26 -22.46 30.79
C ARG A 9 26.04 -21.43 29.68
N ALA A 10 25.03 -20.57 29.82
CA ALA A 10 24.75 -19.49 28.88
C ALA A 10 25.89 -18.46 28.83
N ARG A 11 26.41 -18.02 29.99
CA ARG A 11 27.55 -17.09 30.06
C ARG A 11 28.81 -17.68 29.42
N THR A 12 29.06 -18.98 29.64
CA THR A 12 30.21 -19.68 29.05
C THR A 12 30.11 -19.76 27.53
N LEU A 13 28.92 -20.03 26.98
CA LEU A 13 28.68 -20.06 25.54
C LEU A 13 28.84 -18.68 24.90
N LEU A 14 28.36 -17.62 25.57
CA LEU A 14 28.53 -16.24 25.11
C LEU A 14 29.99 -15.79 25.12
N ALA A 15 30.75 -16.13 26.15
CA ALA A 15 32.19 -15.84 26.21
C ALA A 15 32.96 -16.54 25.08
N ARG A 16 32.58 -17.78 24.75
CA ARG A 16 33.17 -18.54 23.63
C ARG A 16 32.85 -17.92 22.27
N ALA A 17 31.62 -17.44 22.08
CA ALA A 17 31.21 -16.76 20.85
C ALA A 17 31.89 -15.39 20.69
N ALA A 18 32.10 -14.66 21.79
CA ALA A 18 32.81 -13.38 21.77
C ALA A 18 34.29 -13.54 21.38
N ALA A 19 34.91 -14.66 21.76
CA ALA A 19 36.31 -14.95 21.43
C ALA A 19 36.54 -15.28 19.94
N THR A 20 35.49 -15.53 19.15
CA THR A 20 35.62 -15.81 17.70
C THR A 20 35.45 -14.57 16.81
N ILE A 21 35.22 -13.39 17.40
CA ILE A 21 35.07 -12.14 16.65
C ILE A 21 36.42 -11.43 16.60
N GLU A 22 37.07 -11.45 15.44
CA GLU A 22 38.24 -10.62 15.16
C GLU A 22 37.79 -9.15 15.06
N VAL A 23 38.02 -8.39 16.13
CA VAL A 23 37.82 -6.95 16.13
C VAL A 23 39.04 -6.33 15.46
N ALA A 24 38.86 -5.81 14.24
CA ALA A 24 39.91 -5.08 13.55
C ALA A 24 40.42 -3.91 14.41
N ASP A 25 41.72 -3.89 14.66
CA ASP A 25 42.37 -2.82 15.42
C ASP A 25 42.14 -1.46 14.75
N ARG A 26 41.70 -0.51 15.58
CA ARG A 26 41.74 0.95 15.42
C ARG A 26 41.92 1.46 13.99
N VAL A 27 40.80 1.87 13.39
CA VAL A 27 40.80 2.75 12.21
C VAL A 27 41.62 4.01 12.55
N PRO A 28 42.73 4.30 11.86
CA PRO A 28 43.50 5.50 12.11
C PRO A 28 42.67 6.75 11.75
N PRO A 29 42.85 7.87 12.46
CA PRO A 29 42.14 9.10 12.18
C PRO A 29 42.43 9.59 10.75
N ARG A 30 41.37 9.86 9.99
CA ARG A 30 41.48 10.39 8.62
C ARG A 30 42.06 11.81 8.66
N GLU A 31 43.29 11.93 8.19
CA GLU A 31 43.95 13.21 7.90
C GLU A 31 43.17 13.97 6.82
N HIS A 32 42.73 15.19 7.14
CA HIS A 32 42.15 16.12 6.19
C HIS A 32 43.23 16.67 5.25
N ARG A 33 43.36 16.05 4.09
CA ARG A 33 44.21 16.54 3.00
C ARG A 33 43.50 17.71 2.29
N ARG A 34 43.83 18.94 2.69
CA ARG A 34 43.62 20.14 1.88
C ARG A 34 44.49 20.02 0.63
N GLY A 35 43.86 19.84 -0.52
CA GLY A 35 44.52 19.78 -1.82
C GLY A 35 43.78 20.65 -2.82
N THR A 36 44.41 21.79 -3.12
CA THR A 36 44.10 22.74 -4.17
C THR A 36 44.04 22.05 -5.54
N GLY A 37 42.97 22.29 -6.31
CA GLY A 37 42.80 21.72 -7.64
C GLY A 37 41.72 22.44 -8.44
N LEU A 38 42.10 23.61 -8.96
CA LEU A 38 41.40 24.34 -10.02
C LEU A 38 41.44 23.52 -11.33
N LEU A 39 40.44 23.74 -12.20
CA LEU A 39 40.28 23.26 -13.59
C LEU A 39 39.46 21.98 -13.79
N LEU A 40 38.16 22.15 -14.08
CA LEU A 40 37.45 21.63 -15.28
C LEU A 40 35.94 21.83 -15.10
N VAL A 41 35.47 23.05 -15.37
CA VAL A 41 34.04 23.37 -15.53
C VAL A 41 33.81 23.69 -16.99
N ALA A 42 33.41 22.69 -17.78
CA ALA A 42 32.70 22.84 -19.07
C ALA A 42 32.54 21.47 -19.74
N ALA A 43 31.51 20.69 -19.34
CA ALA A 43 30.96 19.60 -20.18
C ALA A 43 29.73 18.87 -19.56
N ALA A 44 29.37 19.10 -18.29
CA ALA A 44 28.32 18.31 -17.63
C ALA A 44 26.93 18.99 -17.51
N ALA A 45 26.77 20.23 -17.99
CA ALA A 45 25.51 20.99 -17.82
C ALA A 45 24.48 20.78 -18.94
N ALA A 46 24.84 20.17 -20.07
CA ALA A 46 23.93 20.01 -21.21
C ALA A 46 23.10 18.70 -21.19
N VAL A 47 23.52 17.67 -20.44
CA VAL A 47 22.80 16.38 -20.36
C VAL A 47 21.78 16.38 -19.20
N ALA A 48 21.98 17.20 -18.17
CA ALA A 48 21.06 17.30 -17.04
C ALA A 48 19.76 18.08 -17.36
N LEU A 49 19.74 18.90 -18.40
CA LEU A 49 18.56 19.69 -18.78
C LEU A 49 17.58 18.96 -19.71
N ILE A 50 18.01 17.87 -20.38
CA ILE A 50 17.11 17.07 -21.23
C ILE A 50 16.43 15.94 -20.42
N VAL A 51 17.05 15.46 -19.34
CA VAL A 51 16.46 14.44 -18.46
C VAL A 51 15.48 15.05 -17.44
N GLY A 52 15.65 16.33 -17.08
CA GLY A 52 14.80 17.02 -16.10
C GLY A 52 13.39 17.42 -16.59
N VAL A 53 13.16 17.47 -17.90
CA VAL A 53 11.88 17.96 -18.47
C VAL A 53 10.91 16.82 -18.79
N VAL A 54 11.37 15.57 -18.95
CA VAL A 54 10.49 14.42 -19.26
C VAL A 54 9.83 13.82 -18.00
N VAL A 55 10.35 14.08 -16.80
CA VAL A 55 9.85 13.48 -15.55
C VAL A 55 8.62 14.22 -14.97
N LEU A 56 8.30 15.43 -15.44
CA LEU A 56 7.14 16.20 -14.92
C LEU A 56 5.85 16.05 -15.75
N ALA A 57 5.89 15.50 -16.97
CA ALA A 57 4.70 15.36 -17.82
C ALA A 57 3.96 14.00 -17.65
N GLY A 58 4.56 13.03 -16.94
CA GLY A 58 4.04 11.66 -16.85
C GLY A 58 3.24 11.31 -15.58
N ARG A 59 2.88 12.28 -14.73
CA ARG A 59 2.29 12.01 -13.40
C ARG A 59 0.90 12.59 -13.12
N THR A 60 0.25 13.23 -14.09
CA THR A 60 -1.11 13.78 -13.92
C THR A 60 -2.20 13.08 -14.75
N GLY A 61 -1.84 12.11 -15.59
CA GLY A 61 -2.79 11.29 -16.36
C GLY A 61 -3.33 10.10 -15.58
N GLY A 62 -3.73 10.31 -14.33
CA GLY A 62 -4.53 9.30 -13.62
C GLY A 62 -5.89 9.24 -14.28
N ASP A 63 -6.06 8.33 -15.24
CA ASP A 63 -7.35 7.90 -15.76
C ASP A 63 -8.23 7.50 -14.59
N ARG A 64 -9.00 8.47 -14.08
CA ARG A 64 -10.16 8.15 -13.27
C ARG A 64 -11.05 7.32 -14.18
N PRO A 65 -11.51 6.12 -13.78
CA PRO A 65 -12.65 5.53 -14.46
C PRO A 65 -13.74 6.60 -14.49
N GLY A 66 -14.14 6.99 -15.70
CA GLY A 66 -15.28 7.89 -15.87
C GLY A 66 -16.52 7.26 -15.23
N PRO A 67 -17.56 8.06 -14.91
CA PRO A 67 -18.84 7.49 -14.54
C PRO A 67 -19.24 6.46 -15.62
N ALA A 68 -19.83 5.35 -15.19
CA ALA A 68 -20.20 4.24 -16.07
C ALA A 68 -20.79 4.77 -17.37
N GLY A 69 -20.26 4.30 -18.50
CA GLY A 69 -20.92 4.51 -19.77
C GLY A 69 -22.32 3.88 -19.69
N PRO A 70 -23.34 4.47 -20.33
CA PRO A 70 -24.69 3.89 -20.38
C PRO A 70 -24.76 2.55 -21.15
N ASP A 71 -23.62 1.90 -21.43
CA ASP A 71 -23.49 0.71 -22.25
C ASP A 71 -23.46 -0.61 -21.46
N GLY A 72 -23.60 -0.55 -20.13
CA GLY A 72 -23.66 -1.73 -19.26
C GLY A 72 -22.33 -2.46 -19.12
N ARG A 73 -21.21 -1.80 -19.44
CA ARG A 73 -19.87 -2.36 -19.21
C ARG A 73 -19.46 -2.19 -17.74
N PRO A 74 -18.71 -3.16 -17.17
CA PRO A 74 -18.19 -3.02 -15.82
C PRO A 74 -17.24 -1.80 -15.75
N VAL A 75 -17.30 -1.09 -14.62
CA VAL A 75 -16.44 0.07 -14.37
C VAL A 75 -14.99 -0.34 -14.13
N GLU A 76 -14.77 -1.57 -13.66
CA GLU A 76 -13.42 -2.09 -13.47
C GLU A 76 -12.77 -2.40 -14.80
N GLN A 77 -11.52 -1.97 -14.92
CA GLN A 77 -10.71 -2.20 -16.10
C GLN A 77 -9.32 -2.68 -15.69
N GLU A 78 -8.85 -3.72 -16.38
CA GLU A 78 -7.46 -4.14 -16.25
C GLU A 78 -6.55 -2.95 -16.56
N HIS A 79 -5.67 -2.61 -15.62
CA HIS A 79 -4.76 -1.51 -15.83
C HIS A 79 -3.67 -1.95 -16.79
N ARG A 80 -3.71 -1.37 -18.00
CA ARG A 80 -2.71 -1.58 -19.03
C ARG A 80 -1.65 -0.50 -18.93
N TYR A 81 -0.44 -0.93 -18.59
CA TYR A 81 0.73 -0.07 -18.68
C TYR A 81 1.14 0.09 -20.14
N ASP A 82 1.71 1.24 -20.48
CA ASP A 82 2.33 1.44 -21.79
C ASP A 82 3.55 0.51 -21.99
N ASP A 83 3.93 0.27 -23.25
CA ASP A 83 5.00 -0.67 -23.60
C ASP A 83 6.41 -0.26 -23.11
N SER A 84 6.57 0.93 -22.52
CA SER A 84 7.82 1.38 -21.87
C SER A 84 7.90 1.01 -20.39
N ARG A 85 6.85 0.38 -19.86
CA ARG A 85 6.73 0.00 -18.45
C ARG A 85 6.57 -1.51 -18.30
N MET A 86 6.95 -1.99 -17.13
CA MET A 86 6.81 -3.39 -16.78
C MET A 86 5.33 -3.77 -16.62
N PRO A 87 4.82 -4.85 -17.23
CA PRO A 87 3.47 -5.34 -17.01
C PRO A 87 3.32 -5.96 -15.62
N ALA A 88 2.08 -6.07 -15.15
CA ALA A 88 1.77 -6.83 -13.95
C ALA A 88 1.75 -8.33 -14.24
N LEU A 89 2.71 -9.07 -13.68
CA LEU A 89 2.87 -10.52 -13.88
C LEU A 89 2.50 -11.36 -12.66
N LEU A 90 1.86 -10.78 -11.64
CA LEU A 90 1.44 -11.54 -10.45
C LEU A 90 0.52 -12.70 -10.86
N GLY A 91 0.88 -13.92 -10.46
CA GLY A 91 0.12 -15.14 -10.74
C GLY A 91 0.34 -15.73 -12.13
N ALA A 92 1.12 -15.07 -13.00
CA ALA A 92 1.52 -15.64 -14.29
C ALA A 92 2.43 -16.85 -14.06
N ASP A 93 2.27 -17.91 -14.87
CA ASP A 93 3.32 -18.91 -14.98
C ASP A 93 4.44 -18.43 -15.94
N ARG A 94 5.43 -19.28 -16.18
CA ARG A 94 6.58 -18.92 -17.02
C ARG A 94 6.18 -18.59 -18.46
N GLU A 95 5.20 -19.31 -19.02
CA GLU A 95 4.75 -19.10 -20.40
C GLU A 95 4.00 -17.78 -20.54
N ALA A 96 3.00 -17.55 -19.68
CA ALA A 96 2.26 -16.29 -19.67
C ALA A 96 3.17 -15.09 -19.38
N ALA A 97 4.14 -15.24 -18.47
CA ALA A 97 5.12 -14.20 -18.18
C ALA A 97 6.04 -13.91 -19.37
N ALA A 98 6.51 -14.94 -20.08
CA ALA A 98 7.35 -14.78 -21.27
C ALA A 98 6.57 -14.07 -22.38
N ALA A 99 5.35 -14.52 -22.70
CA ALA A 99 4.50 -13.90 -23.72
C ALA A 99 4.22 -12.43 -23.43
N ALA A 100 3.91 -12.08 -22.17
CA ALA A 100 3.68 -10.70 -21.76
C ALA A 100 4.94 -9.82 -21.89
N LEU A 101 6.13 -10.36 -21.61
CA LEU A 101 7.40 -9.62 -21.73
C LEU A 101 7.86 -9.48 -23.18
N GLU A 102 7.65 -10.51 -23.99
CA GLU A 102 7.91 -10.49 -25.43
C GLU A 102 7.00 -9.50 -26.14
N GLY A 103 5.73 -9.40 -25.71
CA GLY A 103 4.75 -8.43 -26.22
C GLY A 103 5.19 -6.97 -26.08
N LEU A 104 6.12 -6.66 -25.18
CA LEU A 104 6.69 -5.30 -25.07
C LEU A 104 7.62 -4.95 -26.25
N GLY A 105 8.12 -5.94 -27.00
CA GLY A 105 9.01 -5.70 -28.14
C GLY A 105 10.37 -5.06 -27.77
N ARG A 106 10.82 -5.24 -26.52
CA ARG A 106 12.01 -4.55 -25.96
C ARG A 106 13.29 -5.40 -25.91
N GLY A 107 13.24 -6.67 -26.30
CA GLY A 107 14.39 -7.58 -26.22
C GLY A 107 14.94 -7.76 -24.80
N LEU A 108 14.05 -7.88 -23.81
CA LEU A 108 14.41 -7.96 -22.39
C LEU A 108 15.18 -9.25 -22.07
N ARG A 109 16.13 -9.17 -21.14
CA ARG A 109 16.86 -10.33 -20.62
C ARG A 109 16.19 -10.82 -19.35
N VAL A 110 15.56 -11.99 -19.39
CA VAL A 110 14.80 -12.52 -18.26
C VAL A 110 15.67 -13.42 -17.39
N THR A 111 15.74 -13.15 -16.09
CA THR A 111 16.32 -14.05 -15.08
C THR A 111 15.22 -14.55 -14.13
N VAL A 112 15.31 -15.80 -13.71
CA VAL A 112 14.35 -16.41 -12.78
C VAL A 112 15.03 -16.69 -11.46
N SER A 113 14.39 -16.29 -10.36
CA SER A 113 14.79 -16.61 -9.00
C SER A 113 13.66 -17.34 -8.30
N GLU A 114 13.97 -18.46 -7.68
CA GLU A 114 12.98 -19.24 -6.95
C GLU A 114 12.89 -18.73 -5.51
N ARG A 115 11.67 -18.69 -4.97
CA ARG A 115 11.42 -18.35 -3.58
C ARG A 115 10.44 -19.33 -2.96
N PRO A 116 10.84 -20.06 -1.91
CA PRO A 116 9.92 -20.91 -1.17
C PRO A 116 8.74 -20.09 -0.67
N ARG A 117 7.54 -20.50 -1.05
CA ARG A 117 6.27 -19.90 -0.63
C ARG A 117 5.39 -21.05 -0.17
N ALA A 118 5.11 -21.09 1.13
CA ALA A 118 4.12 -22.02 1.64
C ALA A 118 2.77 -21.73 0.96
N CYS A 119 2.10 -22.79 0.51
CA CYS A 119 0.70 -22.78 0.07
C CYS A 119 0.38 -21.96 -1.17
N TRP A 120 1.41 -21.53 -1.91
CA TRP A 120 1.27 -21.04 -3.27
C TRP A 120 1.46 -22.22 -4.25
N PRO A 121 0.73 -22.24 -5.38
CA PRO A 121 1.05 -23.15 -6.47
C PRO A 121 2.50 -22.94 -6.92
N ASP A 122 3.14 -24.02 -7.33
CA ASP A 122 4.51 -23.97 -7.88
C ASP A 122 4.56 -23.20 -9.21
N GLY A 123 5.69 -22.57 -9.49
CA GLY A 123 6.00 -21.97 -10.78
C GLY A 123 5.27 -20.65 -11.09
N LEU A 124 4.59 -20.02 -10.12
CA LEU A 124 3.90 -18.76 -10.33
C LEU A 124 4.79 -17.56 -10.02
N VAL A 125 4.75 -16.55 -10.87
CA VAL A 125 5.41 -15.27 -10.62
C VAL A 125 4.74 -14.57 -9.43
N THR A 126 5.54 -14.34 -8.40
CA THR A 126 5.13 -13.67 -7.16
C THR A 126 5.61 -12.23 -7.09
N ARG A 127 6.65 -11.89 -7.85
CA ARG A 127 7.24 -10.54 -7.93
C ARG A 127 8.10 -10.40 -9.18
N THR A 128 8.23 -9.16 -9.66
CA THR A 128 9.17 -8.77 -10.71
C THR A 128 10.08 -7.63 -10.27
N THR A 129 11.27 -7.54 -10.85
CA THR A 129 12.20 -6.40 -10.75
C THR A 129 12.73 -6.05 -12.15
N PRO A 130 12.46 -4.86 -12.70
CA PRO A 130 11.56 -3.82 -12.20
C PRO A 130 10.16 -4.37 -11.94
N GLY A 131 9.44 -3.74 -11.03
CA GLY A 131 8.09 -4.16 -10.74
C GLY A 131 7.06 -3.55 -11.69
N ALA A 132 5.85 -4.11 -11.73
CA ALA A 132 4.72 -3.58 -12.50
C ALA A 132 4.61 -2.04 -12.46
N GLY A 133 4.41 -1.43 -13.62
CA GLY A 133 4.31 0.03 -13.81
C GLY A 133 5.62 0.81 -13.75
N GLN A 134 6.72 0.20 -13.32
CA GLN A 134 8.04 0.83 -13.36
C GLN A 134 8.60 0.86 -14.79
N PRO A 135 9.34 1.92 -15.17
CA PRO A 135 9.98 2.00 -16.48
C PRO A 135 10.91 0.80 -16.74
N VAL A 136 10.91 0.31 -17.98
CA VAL A 136 11.81 -0.76 -18.44
C VAL A 136 12.47 -0.34 -19.75
N ALA A 137 13.80 -0.26 -19.75
CA ALA A 137 14.57 0.07 -20.95
C ALA A 137 14.70 -1.14 -21.89
N ALA A 138 14.89 -0.89 -23.18
CA ALA A 138 15.22 -1.95 -24.13
C ALA A 138 16.50 -2.69 -23.73
N GLY A 139 16.52 -4.02 -23.84
CA GLY A 139 17.64 -4.87 -23.43
C GLY A 139 17.87 -4.98 -21.92
N ALA A 140 17.04 -4.34 -21.10
CA ALA A 140 17.16 -4.38 -19.64
C ALA A 140 17.01 -5.81 -19.10
N GLU A 141 17.65 -6.06 -17.95
CA GLU A 141 17.42 -7.29 -17.21
C GLU A 141 16.13 -7.17 -16.41
N VAL A 142 15.28 -8.19 -16.51
CA VAL A 142 14.08 -8.37 -15.69
C VAL A 142 14.24 -9.63 -14.87
N ARG A 143 14.14 -9.51 -13.55
CA ARG A 143 14.13 -10.66 -12.64
C ARG A 143 12.70 -11.04 -12.28
N LEU A 144 12.33 -12.28 -12.56
CA LEU A 144 11.11 -12.92 -12.09
C LEU A 144 11.41 -13.67 -10.79
N GLN A 145 10.57 -13.48 -9.78
CA GLN A 145 10.58 -14.29 -8.57
C GLN A 145 9.40 -15.27 -8.62
N VAL A 146 9.70 -16.56 -8.77
CA VAL A 146 8.69 -17.61 -8.88
C VAL A 146 8.53 -18.38 -7.56
N SER A 147 7.30 -18.79 -7.24
CA SER A 147 7.03 -19.65 -6.10
C SER A 147 7.60 -21.04 -6.34
N VAL A 148 8.21 -21.61 -5.31
CA VAL A 148 8.50 -23.05 -5.23
C VAL A 148 7.95 -23.63 -3.92
N PRO A 149 7.62 -24.93 -3.87
CA PRO A 149 7.10 -25.56 -2.67
C PRO A 149 8.06 -25.41 -1.48
N ARG A 150 7.52 -25.19 -0.29
CA ARG A 150 8.30 -25.24 0.95
C ARG A 150 8.17 -26.64 1.54
N SER A 151 9.29 -27.36 1.65
CA SER A 151 9.34 -28.78 2.02
C SER A 151 8.87 -29.14 3.44
N SER A 152 8.46 -28.16 4.26
CA SER A 152 8.23 -28.36 5.70
C SER A 152 6.95 -27.71 6.24
N VAL A 153 6.02 -27.27 5.38
CA VAL A 153 4.77 -26.64 5.83
C VAL A 153 3.59 -27.40 5.27
N ASP A 154 2.88 -28.07 6.16
CA ASP A 154 1.54 -28.58 5.90
C ASP A 154 0.61 -27.38 5.70
N CYS A 155 0.10 -27.22 4.48
CA CYS A 155 -0.89 -26.20 4.12
C CYS A 155 -2.29 -26.47 4.70
N VAL A 156 -2.34 -27.22 5.80
CA VAL A 156 -3.58 -27.61 6.47
C VAL A 156 -4.22 -26.34 7.03
N GLY A 157 -5.32 -25.91 6.41
CA GLY A 157 -6.02 -24.67 6.74
C GLY A 157 -5.70 -23.46 5.85
N GLU A 158 -4.72 -23.56 4.93
CA GLU A 158 -4.39 -22.54 3.91
C GLU A 158 -4.74 -22.93 2.43
N PRO A 159 -5.65 -23.88 2.11
CA PRO A 159 -5.91 -24.33 0.72
C PRO A 159 -6.48 -23.25 -0.20
N ASP A 160 -6.82 -22.09 0.35
CA ASP A 160 -7.50 -21.05 -0.39
C ASP A 160 -6.56 -20.21 -1.25
N SER A 161 -5.24 -20.14 -0.98
CA SER A 161 -4.30 -19.32 -1.79
C SER A 161 -4.10 -19.87 -3.20
N ALA A 162 -4.10 -21.18 -3.37
CA ALA A 162 -4.03 -21.80 -4.69
C ALA A 162 -5.29 -21.52 -5.52
N ARG A 163 -6.47 -21.63 -4.89
CA ARG A 163 -7.76 -21.28 -5.52
C ARG A 163 -7.84 -19.79 -5.83
N ALA A 164 -7.30 -18.96 -4.93
CA ALA A 164 -7.21 -17.52 -5.09
C ALA A 164 -6.49 -17.11 -6.37
N LEU A 165 -5.29 -17.65 -6.51
CA LEU A 165 -4.45 -17.41 -7.66
C LEU A 165 -5.06 -18.06 -8.90
N GLY A 166 -5.73 -19.21 -8.77
CA GLY A 166 -6.51 -19.83 -9.84
C GLY A 166 -7.61 -18.90 -10.38
N LEU A 167 -8.36 -18.23 -9.51
CA LEU A 167 -9.40 -17.26 -9.90
C LEU A 167 -8.83 -16.01 -10.53
N LEU A 168 -7.76 -15.45 -9.98
CA LEU A 168 -7.04 -14.34 -10.61
C LEU A 168 -6.52 -14.75 -12.00
N ARG A 169 -5.94 -15.95 -12.13
CA ARG A 169 -5.48 -16.46 -13.42
C ARG A 169 -6.63 -16.69 -14.40
N PHE A 170 -7.75 -17.27 -13.96
CA PHE A 170 -8.96 -17.42 -14.76
C PHE A 170 -9.45 -16.06 -15.27
N ALA A 171 -9.56 -15.07 -14.38
CA ALA A 171 -9.93 -13.71 -14.75
C ALA A 171 -8.98 -13.10 -15.79
N ARG A 172 -7.72 -13.51 -15.83
CA ARG A 172 -6.72 -13.06 -16.81
C ARG A 172 -6.58 -13.95 -18.05
N GLY A 173 -7.40 -15.01 -18.16
CA GLY A 173 -7.31 -15.98 -19.26
C GLY A 173 -6.06 -16.86 -19.21
N TRP A 174 -5.44 -17.03 -18.05
CA TRP A 174 -4.21 -17.82 -17.84
C TRP A 174 -4.45 -19.18 -17.19
N ALA A 175 -5.68 -19.50 -16.84
CA ALA A 175 -6.04 -20.79 -16.24
C ALA A 175 -7.40 -21.26 -16.75
N ASP A 176 -7.64 -22.54 -16.58
CA ASP A 176 -8.94 -23.15 -16.82
C ASP A 176 -10.02 -22.56 -15.90
N VAL A 177 -11.27 -22.80 -16.29
CA VAL A 177 -12.44 -22.40 -15.52
C VAL A 177 -12.37 -23.00 -14.12
N PRO A 178 -12.59 -22.19 -13.06
CA PRO A 178 -12.71 -22.73 -11.71
C PRO A 178 -13.89 -23.72 -11.63
N ARG A 179 -13.90 -24.58 -10.61
CA ARG A 179 -15.04 -25.47 -10.38
C ARG A 179 -16.23 -24.62 -9.90
N LEU A 180 -17.16 -24.32 -10.79
CA LEU A 180 -18.38 -23.57 -10.51
C LEU A 180 -19.52 -24.54 -10.12
N ALA A 181 -20.35 -24.15 -9.16
CA ALA A 181 -21.59 -24.85 -8.87
C ALA A 181 -22.59 -24.65 -10.02
N PRO A 182 -23.61 -25.52 -10.20
CA PRO A 182 -24.61 -25.34 -11.25
C PRO A 182 -25.35 -24.00 -11.14
N ARG A 183 -25.51 -23.49 -9.92
CA ARG A 183 -26.04 -22.16 -9.61
C ARG A 183 -25.02 -21.40 -8.79
N VAL A 184 -24.68 -20.20 -9.24
CA VAL A 184 -23.74 -19.30 -8.55
C VAL A 184 -24.49 -18.02 -8.21
N GLU A 185 -24.53 -17.69 -6.93
CA GLU A 185 -25.03 -16.41 -6.45
C GLU A 185 -23.97 -15.32 -6.68
N LEU A 186 -24.33 -14.23 -7.34
CA LEU A 186 -23.48 -13.09 -7.58
C LEU A 186 -24.06 -11.88 -6.86
N SER A 187 -23.24 -11.11 -6.13
CA SER A 187 -23.68 -9.88 -5.48
C SER A 187 -22.59 -8.80 -5.49
N VAL A 188 -23.02 -7.54 -5.32
CA VAL A 188 -22.14 -6.42 -4.92
C VAL A 188 -22.56 -6.05 -3.51
N THR A 189 -21.62 -5.69 -2.63
CA THR A 189 -21.91 -5.31 -1.24
C THR A 189 -22.97 -4.21 -1.18
N GLY A 190 -24.06 -4.47 -0.46
CA GLY A 190 -25.23 -3.58 -0.36
C GLY A 190 -26.24 -3.68 -1.50
N GLY A 191 -25.92 -4.41 -2.57
CA GLY A 191 -26.83 -4.72 -3.68
C GLY A 191 -27.61 -6.04 -3.50
N PRO A 192 -28.62 -6.29 -4.35
CA PRO A 192 -29.31 -7.58 -4.36
C PRO A 192 -28.40 -8.69 -4.90
N ALA A 193 -28.60 -9.91 -4.40
CA ALA A 193 -27.99 -11.10 -4.95
C ALA A 193 -28.75 -11.57 -6.21
N VAL A 194 -28.01 -12.01 -7.23
CA VAL A 194 -28.53 -12.52 -8.50
C VAL A 194 -28.00 -13.93 -8.71
N GLU A 195 -28.84 -14.87 -9.12
CA GLU A 195 -28.39 -16.23 -9.44
C GLU A 195 -28.02 -16.33 -10.94
N ALA A 196 -26.86 -16.92 -11.23
CA ALA A 196 -26.40 -17.24 -12.58
C ALA A 196 -26.16 -18.75 -12.73
N ASP A 197 -26.32 -19.27 -13.94
CA ASP A 197 -25.91 -20.65 -14.26
C ASP A 197 -24.38 -20.72 -14.30
N GLY A 198 -23.78 -21.69 -13.61
CA GLY A 198 -22.33 -21.89 -13.60
C GLY A 198 -21.76 -22.15 -14.99
N ALA A 199 -22.55 -22.68 -15.93
CA ALA A 199 -22.13 -22.86 -17.32
C ALA A 199 -21.97 -21.53 -18.06
N ASP A 200 -22.78 -20.51 -17.72
CA ASP A 200 -22.72 -19.18 -18.34
C ASP A 200 -21.53 -18.35 -17.82
N LEU A 201 -20.94 -18.76 -16.69
CA LEU A 201 -19.81 -18.11 -16.05
C LEU A 201 -18.45 -18.70 -16.44
N ARG A 202 -18.41 -19.63 -17.41
CA ARG A 202 -17.17 -20.28 -17.86
C ARG A 202 -16.21 -19.38 -18.63
N ASP A 203 -16.71 -18.30 -19.20
CA ASP A 203 -15.91 -17.27 -19.87
C ASP A 203 -15.77 -16.06 -18.93
N PRO A 204 -14.55 -15.61 -18.59
CA PRO A 204 -14.35 -14.44 -17.73
C PRO A 204 -14.88 -13.13 -18.35
N GLU A 205 -15.14 -13.10 -19.67
CA GLU A 205 -15.76 -11.96 -20.36
C GLU A 205 -17.28 -12.11 -20.54
N ALA A 206 -17.88 -13.20 -20.04
CA ALA A 206 -19.32 -13.40 -20.15
C ALA A 206 -20.10 -12.29 -19.43
N ARG A 207 -21.17 -11.81 -20.08
CA ARG A 207 -22.09 -10.83 -19.48
C ARG A 207 -22.75 -11.33 -18.19
N ALA A 208 -22.82 -12.65 -17.99
CA ALA A 208 -23.34 -13.26 -16.77
C ALA A 208 -22.55 -12.87 -15.51
N TRP A 209 -21.29 -12.44 -15.64
CA TRP A 209 -20.49 -11.91 -14.53
C TRP A 209 -20.86 -10.48 -14.11
N THR A 210 -21.62 -9.75 -14.94
CA THR A 210 -21.85 -8.31 -14.74
C THR A 210 -23.11 -8.06 -13.91
N LEU A 211 -22.96 -7.31 -12.83
CA LEU A 211 -24.04 -6.84 -11.95
C LEU A 211 -24.10 -5.32 -11.98
N CYS A 212 -25.28 -4.76 -12.24
CA CYS A 212 -25.48 -3.31 -12.23
C CYS A 212 -26.28 -2.88 -11.00
N ALA A 213 -25.77 -1.88 -10.29
CA ALA A 213 -26.46 -1.21 -9.20
C ALA A 213 -27.56 -0.28 -9.75
N GLY A 214 -28.47 0.15 -8.87
CA GLY A 214 -29.62 0.98 -9.24
C GLY A 214 -29.26 2.38 -9.77
N ASP A 215 -28.01 2.82 -9.58
CA ASP A 215 -27.45 4.05 -10.13
C ASP A 215 -26.91 3.89 -11.57
N GLY A 216 -26.96 2.68 -12.13
CA GLY A 216 -26.45 2.35 -13.46
C GLY A 216 -24.97 1.94 -13.48
N THR A 217 -24.29 1.94 -12.33
CA THR A 217 -22.91 1.48 -12.22
C THR A 217 -22.87 -0.04 -12.29
N CYS A 218 -22.10 -0.59 -13.23
CA CYS A 218 -21.95 -2.04 -13.40
C CYS A 218 -20.58 -2.52 -12.91
N HIS A 219 -20.56 -3.70 -12.30
CA HIS A 219 -19.37 -4.34 -11.75
C HIS A 219 -19.29 -5.77 -12.27
N ALA A 220 -18.08 -6.29 -12.50
CA ALA A 220 -17.89 -7.70 -12.85
C ALA A 220 -16.71 -8.30 -12.09
N ALA A 221 -16.92 -9.45 -11.45
CA ALA A 221 -15.92 -10.04 -10.55
C ALA A 221 -14.58 -10.36 -11.26
N PRO A 222 -14.56 -10.92 -12.50
CA PRO A 222 -13.30 -11.08 -13.23
C PRO A 222 -12.64 -9.75 -13.57
N ALA A 223 -13.41 -8.72 -13.94
CA ALA A 223 -12.87 -7.39 -14.23
C ALA A 223 -12.23 -6.75 -12.99
N LEU A 224 -12.89 -6.84 -11.83
CA LEU A 224 -12.35 -6.39 -10.55
C LEU A 224 -11.09 -7.17 -10.15
N LEU A 225 -11.07 -8.49 -10.29
CA LEU A 225 -9.85 -9.30 -10.04
C LEU A 225 -8.68 -8.88 -10.93
N ARG A 226 -8.92 -8.64 -12.22
CA ARG A 226 -7.90 -8.13 -13.15
C ARG A 226 -7.39 -6.76 -12.72
N GLU A 227 -8.31 -5.84 -12.40
CA GLU A 227 -7.95 -4.50 -11.95
C GLU A 227 -7.08 -4.57 -10.69
N LEU A 228 -7.50 -5.31 -9.66
CA LEU A 228 -6.75 -5.46 -8.41
C LEU A 228 -5.38 -6.13 -8.63
N GLY A 229 -5.32 -7.11 -9.53
CA GLY A 229 -4.08 -7.78 -9.92
C GLY A 229 -3.10 -6.90 -10.71
N THR A 230 -3.57 -5.83 -11.35
CA THR A 230 -2.77 -4.98 -12.26
C THR A 230 -2.47 -3.58 -11.73
N ARG A 231 -3.42 -2.93 -11.05
CA ARG A 231 -3.30 -1.57 -10.47
C ARG A 231 -2.38 -1.46 -9.26
N THR A 232 -1.62 -2.50 -8.94
CA THR A 232 -0.68 -2.46 -7.80
C THR A 232 0.77 -2.27 -8.28
N PRO A 233 1.21 -1.04 -8.66
CA PRO A 233 2.60 -0.76 -8.91
C PRO A 233 3.37 -0.57 -7.59
N VAL A 234 4.22 -1.56 -7.32
CA VAL A 234 5.63 -1.44 -6.90
C VAL A 234 6.10 -0.03 -6.52
N ASP A 235 6.19 0.23 -5.23
CA ASP A 235 7.47 0.31 -4.49
C ASP A 235 7.14 0.39 -3.00
N LEU A 236 6.81 -0.74 -2.41
CA LEU A 236 6.39 -0.84 -1.02
C LEU A 236 7.56 -0.69 -0.03
N GLY A 237 8.70 -0.17 -0.49
CA GLY A 237 9.93 -0.10 0.28
C GLY A 237 10.37 -1.46 0.83
N PRO A 238 11.45 -1.50 1.63
CA PRO A 238 11.75 -2.65 2.46
C PRO A 238 10.72 -2.74 3.60
N GLY A 239 9.54 -3.28 3.33
CA GLY A 239 8.58 -3.60 4.39
C GLY A 239 7.12 -3.73 3.99
N ALA A 240 6.64 -3.05 2.94
CA ALA A 240 5.25 -3.18 2.59
C ALA A 240 4.98 -4.46 1.78
N ARG A 241 3.84 -5.05 2.12
CA ARG A 241 3.49 -6.41 1.74
C ARG A 241 2.91 -6.35 0.33
N PRO A 242 3.39 -7.15 -0.63
CA PRO A 242 2.76 -7.25 -1.96
C PRO A 242 1.25 -7.46 -1.78
N PRO A 243 0.41 -7.08 -2.77
CA PRO A 243 -1.03 -7.27 -2.69
C PRO A 243 -1.28 -8.66 -2.16
N ALA A 244 -1.82 -8.69 -0.95
CA ALA A 244 -1.89 -9.92 -0.22
C ALA A 244 -3.10 -10.61 -0.81
N VAL A 245 -2.87 -11.53 -1.73
CA VAL A 245 -3.82 -12.59 -2.04
C VAL A 245 -4.00 -13.35 -0.73
N ARG A 246 -4.90 -12.86 0.12
CA ARG A 246 -5.17 -13.48 1.42
C ARG A 246 -6.32 -14.41 1.22
N ALA A 247 -6.07 -15.63 1.58
CA ALA A 247 -7.05 -16.66 1.62
C ALA A 247 -7.37 -16.90 3.09
N GLY A 248 -8.62 -16.69 3.48
CA GLY A 248 -9.03 -16.79 4.88
C GLY A 248 -10.45 -17.33 5.02
N SER A 249 -10.70 -17.99 6.14
CA SER A 249 -12.02 -18.55 6.50
C SER A 249 -12.82 -17.67 7.47
N GLY A 250 -12.34 -16.45 7.76
CA GLY A 250 -12.88 -15.55 8.78
C GLY A 250 -13.62 -14.34 8.20
N ALA A 251 -14.83 -14.52 7.69
CA ALA A 251 -15.72 -13.41 7.27
C ALA A 251 -16.16 -12.51 8.45
N THR A 252 -15.93 -12.93 9.70
CA THR A 252 -16.24 -12.15 10.91
C THR A 252 -15.50 -10.81 10.99
N ALA A 253 -14.40 -10.62 10.28
CA ALA A 253 -13.66 -9.36 10.30
C ALA A 253 -14.44 -8.20 9.65
N CYS A 254 -15.40 -8.49 8.75
CA CYS A 254 -16.05 -7.48 7.90
C CYS A 254 -17.55 -7.39 7.98
N GLY A 255 -18.15 -7.99 9.01
CA GLY A 255 -19.60 -7.94 9.19
C GLY A 255 -20.38 -8.75 8.15
N THR A 256 -19.73 -9.40 7.19
CA THR A 256 -20.35 -10.38 6.31
C THR A 256 -20.53 -11.68 7.11
N ALA A 257 -21.75 -11.89 7.60
CA ALA A 257 -22.13 -13.09 8.33
C ALA A 257 -22.22 -14.29 7.37
N GLY A 258 -21.08 -14.88 7.01
CA GLY A 258 -21.02 -16.07 6.15
C GLY A 258 -19.81 -16.94 6.44
N ARG A 259 -20.01 -18.25 6.59
CA ARG A 259 -18.90 -19.21 6.54
C ARG A 259 -18.46 -19.33 5.08
N GLY A 260 -17.39 -18.63 4.70
CA GLY A 260 -16.88 -18.64 3.34
C GLY A 260 -15.36 -18.41 3.31
N SER A 261 -14.70 -19.08 2.37
CA SER A 261 -13.31 -18.83 1.99
C SER A 261 -13.27 -17.60 1.10
N PHE A 262 -12.57 -16.54 1.47
CA PHE A 262 -12.49 -15.34 0.65
C PHE A 262 -11.11 -15.15 0.06
N VAL A 263 -11.04 -14.38 -1.02
CA VAL A 263 -9.77 -13.81 -1.47
C VAL A 263 -9.85 -12.32 -1.56
N THR A 264 -9.08 -11.70 -0.69
CA THR A 264 -8.78 -10.31 -0.88
C THR A 264 -7.63 -10.24 -1.87
N VAL A 265 -7.78 -9.52 -2.98
CA VAL A 265 -6.64 -8.91 -3.66
C VAL A 265 -6.60 -7.48 -3.15
N ASP A 266 -6.16 -7.31 -1.90
CA ASP A 266 -6.31 -6.05 -1.21
C ASP A 266 -5.21 -5.05 -1.58
N ARG A 267 -5.62 -3.81 -1.81
CA ARG A 267 -4.79 -2.62 -1.65
C ARG A 267 -4.74 -2.29 -0.15
N ALA A 268 -4.11 -3.17 0.65
CA ALA A 268 -4.21 -3.10 2.11
C ALA A 268 -3.82 -1.72 2.65
N LEU A 269 -4.84 -0.92 2.98
CA LEU A 269 -4.72 0.33 3.71
C LEU A 269 -4.47 0.02 5.19
N GLY A 270 -3.28 -0.49 5.51
CA GLY A 270 -2.87 -0.76 6.88
C GLY A 270 -3.55 -1.97 7.53
N THR A 271 -3.85 -1.86 8.83
CA THR A 271 -4.44 -2.91 9.68
C THR A 271 -5.97 -2.92 9.66
N ALA A 272 -6.58 -2.27 8.66
CA ALA A 272 -8.02 -2.33 8.49
C ALA A 272 -8.45 -3.82 8.45
N PRO A 273 -9.45 -4.22 9.25
CA PRO A 273 -9.93 -5.60 9.21
C PRO A 273 -10.55 -5.94 7.84
N CYS A 274 -10.89 -4.92 7.03
CA CYS A 274 -11.60 -5.08 5.77
C CYS A 274 -10.95 -4.36 4.60
N PRO A 275 -10.78 -5.05 3.46
CA PRO A 275 -10.42 -4.40 2.21
C PRO A 275 -11.57 -3.50 1.73
N LEU A 276 -11.26 -2.37 1.12
CA LEU A 276 -12.26 -1.53 0.45
C LEU A 276 -12.75 -2.17 -0.84
N GLU A 277 -11.82 -2.78 -1.57
CA GLU A 277 -12.06 -3.48 -2.83
C GLU A 277 -11.67 -4.96 -2.67
N ALA A 278 -12.63 -5.87 -2.82
CA ALA A 278 -12.38 -7.31 -2.72
C ALA A 278 -13.41 -8.15 -3.46
N VAL A 279 -13.02 -9.38 -3.78
CA VAL A 279 -13.92 -10.41 -4.33
C VAL A 279 -13.98 -11.58 -3.35
N TRP A 280 -15.10 -11.69 -2.65
CA TRP A 280 -15.40 -12.78 -1.74
C TRP A 280 -16.04 -13.93 -2.52
N TRP A 281 -15.87 -15.16 -2.06
CA TRP A 281 -16.66 -16.27 -2.56
C TRP A 281 -17.05 -17.22 -1.45
N ARG A 282 -17.98 -18.10 -1.80
CA ARG A 282 -18.41 -19.21 -0.96
C ARG A 282 -18.37 -20.49 -1.78
N LEU A 283 -17.93 -21.55 -1.14
CA LEU A 283 -17.95 -22.88 -1.74
C LEU A 283 -19.19 -23.64 -1.28
N ASP A 284 -19.70 -24.53 -2.12
CA ASP A 284 -20.65 -25.57 -1.72
C ASP A 284 -19.92 -26.76 -1.04
N ASP A 285 -20.70 -27.77 -0.65
CA ASP A 285 -20.20 -28.97 0.03
C ASP A 285 -19.27 -29.82 -0.87
N GLU A 286 -19.33 -29.64 -2.20
CA GLU A 286 -18.44 -30.29 -3.17
C GLU A 286 -17.17 -29.47 -3.49
N GLY A 287 -17.00 -28.33 -2.82
CA GLY A 287 -15.87 -27.42 -3.01
C GLY A 287 -15.91 -26.65 -4.33
N ARG A 288 -17.10 -26.45 -4.90
CA ARG A 288 -17.34 -25.61 -6.08
C ARG A 288 -17.77 -24.21 -5.64
N ILE A 289 -17.45 -23.19 -6.43
CA ILE A 289 -17.85 -21.80 -6.16
C ILE A 289 -19.37 -21.70 -6.35
N ALA A 290 -20.08 -21.40 -5.26
CA ALA A 290 -21.53 -21.28 -5.21
C ALA A 290 -22.01 -19.84 -4.92
N ALA A 291 -21.13 -18.96 -4.45
CA ALA A 291 -21.40 -17.53 -4.38
C ALA A 291 -20.14 -16.70 -4.64
N VAL A 292 -20.29 -15.53 -5.23
CA VAL A 292 -19.25 -14.51 -5.42
C VAL A 292 -19.85 -13.15 -5.01
N GLU A 293 -19.26 -12.49 -4.03
CA GLU A 293 -19.63 -11.13 -3.61
C GLU A 293 -18.49 -10.17 -3.94
N MET A 294 -18.80 -9.07 -4.60
CA MET A 294 -17.86 -7.97 -4.84
C MET A 294 -18.07 -6.90 -3.78
N SER A 295 -17.06 -6.70 -2.94
CA SER A 295 -17.01 -5.49 -2.12
C SER A 295 -16.35 -4.41 -2.93
N VAL A 296 -17.16 -3.52 -3.48
CA VAL A 296 -16.71 -2.26 -4.08
C VAL A 296 -17.24 -1.17 -3.16
N LEU A 297 -16.59 -1.02 -1.99
CA LEU A 297 -16.88 0.12 -1.15
C LEU A 297 -16.30 1.34 -1.84
N ASP A 298 -17.13 1.97 -2.68
CA ASP A 298 -17.07 3.40 -2.87
C ASP A 298 -17.36 4.01 -1.51
N LEU A 299 -16.30 4.15 -0.70
CA LEU A 299 -16.35 5.13 0.37
C LEU A 299 -16.76 6.41 -0.35
N PRO A 300 -17.97 6.95 -0.12
CA PRO A 300 -18.43 8.14 -0.81
C PRO A 300 -17.29 9.12 -0.70
N PRO A 301 -16.81 9.73 -1.82
CA PRO A 301 -15.61 10.54 -1.83
C PRO A 301 -15.75 11.46 -0.65
N GLU A 302 -14.94 11.19 0.38
CA GLU A 302 -15.26 11.61 1.73
C GLU A 302 -15.53 13.08 1.62
N ARG A 303 -16.79 13.48 1.90
CA ARG A 303 -17.25 14.81 1.54
C ARG A 303 -16.29 15.71 2.28
N GLN A 304 -15.33 16.29 1.55
CA GLN A 304 -14.27 17.08 2.16
C GLN A 304 -15.00 18.33 2.58
N VAL A 305 -15.56 18.28 3.79
CA VAL A 305 -16.17 19.43 4.40
C VAL A 305 -14.99 20.37 4.56
N ALA A 306 -15.10 21.54 3.93
CA ALA A 306 -14.11 22.56 4.12
C ALA A 306 -13.99 22.80 5.63
N PRO A 307 -12.77 22.86 6.20
CA PRO A 307 -12.63 23.23 7.59
C PRO A 307 -13.26 24.59 7.83
N ASP A 308 -13.67 24.81 9.08
CA ASP A 308 -13.98 26.14 9.55
C ASP A 308 -12.89 27.12 9.08
N PRO A 309 -13.23 28.32 8.54
CA PRO A 309 -12.26 29.22 7.93
C PRO A 309 -11.08 29.59 8.84
N VAL A 310 -11.29 29.68 10.16
CA VAL A 310 -10.21 29.95 11.12
C VAL A 310 -9.23 28.78 11.15
N ARG A 311 -9.76 27.56 11.27
CA ARG A 311 -8.93 26.35 11.31
C ARG A 311 -8.21 26.09 9.99
N ALA A 312 -8.88 26.33 8.85
CA ALA A 312 -8.27 26.24 7.53
C ALA A 312 -7.09 27.23 7.41
N THR A 313 -7.30 28.48 7.80
CA THR A 313 -6.25 29.52 7.78
C THR A 313 -5.08 29.15 8.69
N THR A 314 -5.33 28.64 9.90
CA THR A 314 -4.26 28.18 10.81
C THR A 314 -3.49 27.02 10.21
N ALA A 315 -4.16 26.07 9.57
CA ALA A 315 -3.51 24.91 8.94
C ALA A 315 -2.64 25.32 7.74
N ASP A 316 -3.10 26.27 6.92
CA ASP A 316 -2.30 26.86 5.84
C ASP A 316 -1.05 27.57 6.38
N ARG A 317 -1.19 28.33 7.49
CA ARG A 317 -0.04 28.94 8.18
C ARG A 317 0.92 27.88 8.70
N PHE A 318 0.44 26.76 9.24
CA PHE A 318 1.29 25.65 9.68
C PHE A 318 2.10 25.08 8.50
N VAL A 319 1.50 24.88 7.33
CA VAL A 319 2.20 24.41 6.13
C VAL A 319 3.25 25.43 5.66
N ALA A 320 2.89 26.71 5.57
CA ALA A 320 3.80 27.78 5.16
C ALA A 320 4.98 27.93 6.12
N TRP A 321 4.70 27.88 7.43
CA TRP A 321 5.71 27.89 8.48
C TRP A 321 6.60 26.66 8.41
N ALA A 322 6.06 25.45 8.29
CA ALA A 322 6.85 24.22 8.20
C ALA A 322 7.83 24.25 7.01
N ARG A 323 7.43 24.91 5.91
CA ARG A 323 8.25 25.12 4.70
C ARG A 323 9.26 26.25 4.79
N GLY A 324 9.33 26.99 5.89
CA GLY A 324 10.25 28.12 6.01
C GLY A 324 9.76 29.42 5.37
N SER A 325 8.51 29.47 4.88
CA SER A 325 7.98 30.59 4.09
C SER A 325 7.01 31.51 4.85
N GLY A 326 6.67 31.19 6.10
CA GLY A 326 5.74 31.97 6.91
C GLY A 326 6.05 31.95 8.41
N GLU A 327 5.35 32.81 9.15
CA GLU A 327 5.38 32.87 10.61
C GLU A 327 4.69 31.65 11.25
N ALA A 328 5.12 31.30 12.47
CA ALA A 328 4.51 30.21 13.20
C ALA A 328 3.01 30.47 13.42
N PRO A 329 2.13 29.47 13.22
CA PRO A 329 0.74 29.61 13.62
C PRO A 329 0.63 29.75 15.15
N ALA A 330 -0.54 30.14 15.63
CA ALA A 330 -0.80 30.13 17.06
C ALA A 330 -0.78 28.68 17.58
N PHE A 331 0.05 28.42 18.58
CA PHE A 331 0.10 27.17 19.30
C PHE A 331 -0.39 27.37 20.73
N ALA A 332 -1.03 26.35 21.29
CA ALA A 332 -1.21 26.29 22.73
C ALA A 332 0.15 26.23 23.44
N VAL A 333 0.21 26.65 24.71
CA VAL A 333 1.45 26.62 25.54
C VAL A 333 2.14 25.25 25.49
N ARG A 334 1.36 24.18 25.37
CA ARG A 334 1.86 22.82 25.20
C ARG A 334 1.06 22.12 24.11
N VAL A 335 1.75 21.57 23.12
CA VAL A 335 1.12 20.82 22.04
C VAL A 335 1.39 19.35 22.21
N ARG A 336 0.35 18.53 22.06
CA ARG A 336 0.53 17.08 22.07
C ARG A 336 1.06 16.60 20.73
N ASN A 337 2.22 15.99 20.70
CA ASN A 337 2.67 15.21 19.55
C ASN A 337 2.03 13.83 19.63
N MET A 338 1.67 13.18 18.53
CA MET A 338 1.11 11.82 18.45
C MET A 338 1.65 11.14 17.20
N LEU A 339 1.75 9.81 17.22
CA LEU A 339 2.14 9.03 16.03
C LEU A 339 1.17 7.86 15.86
N GLY A 340 0.52 7.78 14.70
CA GLY A 340 -0.44 6.72 14.39
C GLY A 340 -1.60 6.64 15.40
N GLY A 341 -1.91 7.74 16.09
CA GLY A 341 -2.91 7.82 17.15
C GLY A 341 -2.46 7.31 18.52
N GLN A 342 -1.24 6.78 18.67
CA GLN A 342 -0.74 6.33 19.98
C GLN A 342 -0.07 7.46 20.77
N ASP A 343 -0.06 7.26 22.09
CA ASP A 343 0.80 7.94 23.06
C ASP A 343 2.29 7.53 22.86
N HIS A 344 2.81 7.73 21.65
CA HIS A 344 4.22 7.78 21.20
C HIS A 344 5.09 6.52 21.38
N PHE A 345 6.10 6.45 20.51
CA PHE A 345 7.38 5.80 20.75
C PHE A 345 8.40 6.92 21.03
N GLY A 346 8.75 7.20 22.30
CA GLY A 346 9.78 8.18 22.68
C GLY A 346 9.36 9.30 23.64
N ALA A 347 10.32 10.19 23.98
CA ALA A 347 10.30 11.06 25.17
C ALA A 347 9.46 12.36 25.10
N LEU A 348 9.05 12.84 23.92
CA LEU A 348 8.33 14.12 23.81
C LEU A 348 6.83 13.90 23.64
N ARG A 349 6.21 13.47 24.75
CA ARG A 349 4.75 13.38 24.90
C ARG A 349 4.07 14.74 24.67
N TRP A 350 4.78 15.81 24.98
CA TRP A 350 4.34 17.18 24.86
C TRP A 350 5.47 18.03 24.29
N ASN A 351 5.13 18.93 23.39
CA ASN A 351 6.01 19.96 22.88
C ASN A 351 5.71 21.27 23.61
N ASP A 352 6.66 21.72 24.42
CA ASP A 352 6.56 22.93 25.22
C ASP A 352 7.17 24.15 24.49
N HIS A 353 7.75 23.94 23.30
CA HIS A 353 8.28 24.97 22.39
C HIS A 353 7.77 24.76 20.96
N PRO A 354 6.43 24.71 20.75
CA PRO A 354 5.84 24.32 19.48
C PRO A 354 6.12 25.29 18.32
N ASP A 355 6.53 26.52 18.63
CA ASP A 355 6.94 27.55 17.69
C ASP A 355 8.39 27.38 17.15
N ASP A 356 9.20 26.55 17.81
CA ASP A 356 10.50 26.11 17.30
C ASP A 356 10.33 24.88 16.39
N ARG A 357 10.78 24.95 15.14
CA ARG A 357 10.71 23.80 14.22
C ARG A 357 11.55 22.61 14.72
N GLY A 358 12.65 22.86 15.41
CA GLY A 358 13.56 21.81 15.91
C GLY A 358 12.95 20.96 17.02
N SER A 359 11.95 21.47 17.74
CA SER A 359 11.30 20.77 18.86
C SER A 359 10.34 19.65 18.42
N TRP A 360 10.04 19.57 17.13
CA TRP A 360 9.14 18.57 16.55
C TRP A 360 9.83 17.26 16.17
N ALA A 361 11.17 17.24 16.19
CA ALA A 361 11.95 16.04 15.87
C ALA A 361 11.87 15.02 17.03
N GLY A 362 11.07 13.96 16.83
CA GLY A 362 11.06 12.79 17.70
C GLY A 362 12.10 11.76 17.25
N CYS A 363 13.19 11.62 18.00
CA CYS A 363 14.11 10.50 17.81
C CYS A 363 13.63 9.31 18.66
N SER A 364 13.53 8.12 18.08
CA SER A 364 13.00 6.92 18.73
C SER A 364 13.86 6.37 19.88
N GLY A 365 14.97 7.02 20.24
CA GLY A 365 15.89 6.59 21.29
C GLY A 365 16.69 5.32 20.98
N LEU A 366 16.41 4.66 19.84
CA LEU A 366 17.01 3.38 19.44
C LEU A 366 18.37 3.51 18.73
N GLY A 367 19.06 4.65 18.87
CA GLY A 367 20.40 4.87 18.31
C GLY A 367 20.47 4.98 16.78
N PHE A 368 19.33 5.09 16.08
CA PHE A 368 19.31 5.39 14.65
C PHE A 368 19.48 6.90 14.41
N PRO A 369 20.33 7.31 13.46
CA PRO A 369 20.55 8.74 13.13
C PRO A 369 19.35 9.40 12.44
N ASP A 370 18.40 8.60 11.96
CA ASP A 370 17.18 9.09 11.31
C ASP A 370 16.07 9.29 12.35
N CYS A 371 15.97 10.51 12.89
CA CYS A 371 14.80 10.96 13.62
C CYS A 371 13.63 11.09 12.63
N GLY A 372 13.00 9.96 12.31
CA GLY A 372 12.06 9.83 11.20
C GLY A 372 10.63 10.24 11.52
N ILE A 373 10.35 10.73 12.74
CA ILE A 373 9.00 11.06 13.19
C ILE A 373 8.95 12.57 13.47
N ASP A 374 8.70 13.34 12.42
CA ASP A 374 8.62 14.79 12.49
C ASP A 374 7.59 15.29 11.45
N PRO A 375 6.41 15.78 11.89
CA PRO A 375 5.39 16.29 10.97
C PRO A 375 5.86 17.53 10.21
N VAL A 376 6.73 18.35 10.81
CA VAL A 376 7.30 19.55 10.18
C VAL A 376 8.28 19.15 9.09
N ALA A 377 9.22 18.24 9.38
CA ALA A 377 10.15 17.73 8.38
C ALA A 377 9.44 16.98 7.25
N THR A 378 8.35 16.27 7.55
CA THR A 378 7.52 15.59 6.55
C THR A 378 6.95 16.56 5.53
N ILE A 379 6.34 17.66 6.01
CA ILE A 379 5.79 18.72 5.14
C ILE A 379 6.91 19.47 4.40
N LEU A 380 8.04 19.74 5.07
CA LEU A 380 9.19 20.42 4.49
C LEU A 380 9.79 19.63 3.31
N ARG A 381 9.91 18.30 3.44
CA ARG A 381 10.46 17.43 2.40
C ARG A 381 9.49 17.23 1.23
N PHE A 382 8.19 17.41 1.44
CA PHE A 382 7.19 17.26 0.39
C PHE A 382 7.01 18.55 -0.42
N THR A 383 7.41 18.51 -1.69
CA THR A 383 7.40 19.65 -2.62
C THR A 383 6.07 19.85 -3.35
N GLY A 384 5.13 18.91 -3.27
CA GLY A 384 3.83 19.01 -3.95
C GLY A 384 2.79 19.85 -3.20
N ASP A 385 1.56 19.88 -3.71
CA ASP A 385 0.45 20.57 -3.05
C ASP A 385 -0.02 19.80 -1.82
N VAL A 386 -0.17 20.50 -0.69
CA VAL A 386 -0.80 19.95 0.52
C VAL A 386 -2.27 20.34 0.51
N ALA A 387 -3.15 19.36 0.60
CA ALA A 387 -4.59 19.57 0.79
C ALA A 387 -4.90 19.70 2.29
N VAL A 388 -5.74 20.68 2.61
CA VAL A 388 -6.30 20.93 3.94
C VAL A 388 -7.74 20.44 3.95
N THR A 389 -8.09 19.57 4.89
CA THR A 389 -9.40 18.91 4.98
C THR A 389 -9.90 18.94 6.42
N SER A 390 -11.21 19.01 6.64
CA SER A 390 -11.74 18.87 8.00
C SER A 390 -11.94 17.42 8.39
N GLY A 391 -11.89 17.17 9.70
CA GLY A 391 -12.09 15.85 10.26
C GLY A 391 -10.92 14.91 9.96
N ARG A 392 -11.13 13.65 10.34
CA ARG A 392 -10.19 12.59 10.05
C ARG A 392 -10.56 12.03 8.70
N ALA A 393 -9.69 12.16 7.71
CA ALA A 393 -9.95 11.48 6.45
C ALA A 393 -10.08 9.97 6.72
N GLY A 394 -11.07 9.31 6.11
CA GLY A 394 -11.65 7.99 6.40
C GLY A 394 -10.71 6.78 6.32
N CYS A 395 -9.42 7.04 6.39
CA CYS A 395 -8.39 6.06 6.58
C CYS A 395 -8.46 5.49 8.00
N PRO A 396 -8.45 4.16 8.13
CA PRO A 396 -8.51 3.52 9.42
C PRO A 396 -7.32 3.94 10.26
N ALA A 397 -7.61 4.49 11.43
CA ALA A 397 -6.60 4.79 12.42
C ALA A 397 -5.90 3.50 12.82
N ARG A 398 -4.56 3.50 12.83
CA ARG A 398 -3.81 2.33 13.32
C ARG A 398 -4.02 2.08 14.82
N SER A 399 -4.44 3.11 15.56
CA SER A 399 -4.69 3.05 17.00
C SER A 399 -5.79 4.02 17.44
N ALA A 400 -6.38 3.72 18.60
CA ALA A 400 -7.31 4.62 19.27
C ALA A 400 -6.59 5.89 19.73
N LEU A 401 -7.14 7.05 19.35
CA LEU A 401 -6.69 8.35 19.85
C LEU A 401 -6.96 8.47 21.35
N PRO A 402 -6.18 9.29 22.09
CA PRO A 402 -6.56 9.67 23.45
C PRO A 402 -7.97 10.28 23.46
N SER A 403 -8.75 9.97 24.50
CA SER A 403 -10.18 10.27 24.57
C SER A 403 -10.52 11.73 24.25
N ARG A 404 -9.71 12.69 24.73
CA ARG A 404 -9.92 14.12 24.45
C ARG A 404 -9.88 14.46 22.96
N TYR A 405 -9.01 13.80 22.19
CA TYR A 405 -8.82 14.04 20.77
C TYR A 405 -9.84 13.29 19.92
N ALA A 406 -10.20 12.09 20.38
CA ALA A 406 -11.31 11.32 19.80
C ALA A 406 -12.65 12.07 19.94
N ALA A 407 -12.89 12.71 21.09
CA ALA A 407 -14.10 13.49 21.35
C ALA A 407 -14.13 14.86 20.64
N ALA A 408 -12.96 15.40 20.27
CA ALA A 408 -12.82 16.71 19.63
C ALA A 408 -12.68 16.62 18.09
N SER A 409 -13.48 15.77 17.44
CA SER A 409 -13.42 15.60 15.99
C SER A 409 -13.75 16.87 15.19
N ALA A 410 -14.52 17.80 15.78
CA ALA A 410 -14.82 19.10 15.19
C ALA A 410 -13.61 20.06 15.13
N ASP A 411 -12.57 19.80 15.93
CA ASP A 411 -11.33 20.59 15.94
C ASP A 411 -10.28 20.06 14.96
N LEU A 412 -10.51 18.87 14.41
CA LEU A 412 -9.53 18.16 13.62
C LEU A 412 -9.46 18.71 12.18
N VAL A 413 -8.23 18.98 11.74
CA VAL A 413 -7.88 19.35 10.36
C VAL A 413 -6.79 18.39 9.86
N GLY A 414 -7.04 17.72 8.75
CA GLY A 414 -6.07 16.83 8.08
C GLY A 414 -5.27 17.56 7.00
N LEU A 415 -3.96 17.34 7.00
CA LEU A 415 -3.01 17.73 5.98
C LEU A 415 -2.45 16.50 5.27
N SER A 416 -2.51 16.48 3.95
CA SER A 416 -1.95 15.38 3.15
C SER A 416 -1.61 15.84 1.73
N PRO A 417 -0.81 15.09 0.95
CA PRO A 417 -0.65 15.37 -0.48
C PRO A 417 -2.01 15.48 -1.19
N ARG A 418 -2.20 16.49 -2.05
CA ARG A 418 -3.46 16.67 -2.77
C ARG A 418 -3.79 15.43 -3.62
N GLY A 419 -4.98 14.88 -3.42
CA GLY A 419 -5.44 13.65 -4.07
C GLY A 419 -5.02 12.36 -3.36
N ALA A 420 -4.23 12.43 -2.29
CA ALA A 420 -3.97 11.28 -1.44
C ALA A 420 -5.26 10.87 -0.72
N ARG A 421 -5.64 9.60 -0.88
CA ARG A 421 -6.71 8.99 -0.09
C ARG A 421 -6.13 8.53 1.25
N CYS A 422 -5.56 7.33 1.28
CA CYS A 422 -4.95 6.73 2.47
C CYS A 422 -3.51 6.30 2.27
N GLU A 423 -2.90 6.76 1.18
CA GLU A 423 -1.51 6.50 0.83
C GLU A 423 -0.66 7.72 1.14
N GLY A 424 0.58 7.48 1.56
CA GLY A 424 1.52 8.54 1.91
C GLY A 424 1.42 8.98 3.38
N TRP A 425 2.00 10.14 3.66
CA TRP A 425 1.99 10.74 4.98
C TRP A 425 0.72 11.56 5.21
N ARG A 426 0.30 11.67 6.46
CA ARG A 426 -0.72 12.61 6.89
C ARG A 426 -0.36 13.27 8.21
N VAL A 427 -0.60 14.57 8.29
CA VAL A 427 -0.50 15.33 9.54
C VAL A 427 -1.91 15.76 9.96
N GLU A 428 -2.33 15.33 11.12
CA GLU A 428 -3.62 15.65 11.74
C GLU A 428 -3.38 16.74 12.79
N LEU A 429 -4.04 17.90 12.64
CA LEU A 429 -3.95 19.04 13.55
C LEU A 429 -5.26 19.19 14.31
N TRP A 430 -5.20 19.28 15.64
CA TRP A 430 -6.34 19.72 16.45
C TRP A 430 -6.21 21.19 16.73
N ILE A 431 -7.16 21.96 16.20
CA ILE A 431 -7.18 23.41 16.19
C ILE A 431 -8.46 23.88 16.87
N ASP A 432 -8.32 24.63 17.96
CA ASP A 432 -9.48 25.14 18.70
C ASP A 432 -10.22 26.25 17.91
N ALA A 433 -11.35 26.73 18.45
CA ALA A 433 -12.15 27.78 17.82
C ALA A 433 -11.43 29.13 17.67
N ARG A 434 -10.32 29.35 18.39
CA ARG A 434 -9.49 30.57 18.30
C ARG A 434 -8.35 30.42 17.30
N GLY A 435 -8.20 29.24 16.69
CA GLY A 435 -7.12 28.94 15.76
C GLY A 435 -5.81 28.52 16.45
N GLU A 436 -5.85 28.14 17.73
CA GLU A 436 -4.68 27.60 18.45
C GLU A 436 -4.54 26.10 18.22
N ILE A 437 -3.37 25.66 17.75
CA ILE A 437 -3.04 24.24 17.59
C ILE A 437 -2.68 23.66 18.96
N TYR A 438 -3.39 22.63 19.41
CA TYR A 438 -3.16 21.98 20.72
C TYR A 438 -2.86 20.48 20.61
N GLY A 439 -2.94 19.89 19.41
CA GLY A 439 -2.49 18.53 19.15
C GLY A 439 -2.07 18.34 17.70
N VAL A 440 -1.10 17.47 17.49
CA VAL A 440 -0.59 17.08 16.17
C VAL A 440 -0.34 15.59 16.16
N ASN A 441 -0.88 14.88 15.19
CA ASN A 441 -0.60 13.46 14.95
C ASN A 441 0.00 13.28 13.55
N LEU A 442 1.13 12.57 13.47
CA LEU A 442 1.67 12.09 12.19
C LEU A 442 1.20 10.65 11.98
N SER A 443 0.57 10.35 10.85
CA SER A 443 0.01 9.02 10.53
C SER A 443 0.46 8.49 9.18
#